data_AF-A0A093Z0E3-F1
#
_entry.id   AF-A0A093Z0E3-F1
#
_cell.length_a   1.000
_cell.length_b   1.000
_cell.length_c   1.000
_cell.angle_alpha   90.00
_cell.angle_beta   90.00
_cell.angle_gamma   90.00
#
_symmetry.space_group_name_H-M   'P 1'
#
loop_
_entity.id
_entity.type
_entity.pdbx_description
1 polymer ?
#
loop_
_entity_poly.entity_id
_entity_poly.type
_entity_poly.pdbx_seq_one_letter_code
_entity_poly.pdbx_strand_id
1 'polypeptide(L)'
;MSEFSRPGTSEPGGDEGDDAQLSSMIETTGQLELDERGHWDFHGGSSGAVFLQQMREQFDGLLGNDTKAPFLPRLPPRPPTFAQLESPRSTAESPFEGGLPNTLDLPEREVALNLCSNALDCACALLRILHTPSFYEMFDRIYDTPPENFGDEENRFLPLLYSILALGSMFMDHPGSHKGQDVSYKEGIDQGLKYFTAARQMMEITDCRDMPSLQTILFMILFLQSSANLSTCYSYIGIALRSALRMGLHRNLTYSFNPIERETRRRAFWIIRKMDTYVSALLGFPKMLNDEDVDQELPVEVDDEYITRDAILPMPPGKLSIFAASNAHTKLMFILAKVIRDVYPLKSAEQCMPGSERPTYVVSHAKIQAIEYDLQAWLEKLPMGLRPGGDAPEDVVRVQQLLRMAYAHVQMMLYRPFLHYVSSRPPARGSKPVDERSYACAAACVSVSRNIVHITAEMQRRGFLIGAYWFTMYTTFFAILSLAFFVLENPGKPGAEEIMENASVGRDTLKALARKSMAADRCSQSLTVLFEQLRLRL
;
A
#
# COMPACT_ATOMS: atom_id res chain seq x y z
N MET A 1 -29.52 3.59 56.49
CA MET A 1 -30.98 3.57 56.25
C MET A 1 -31.49 4.99 56.17
N SER A 2 -31.64 5.50 54.95
CA SER A 2 -32.60 6.54 54.58
C SER A 2 -32.51 6.74 53.07
N GLU A 3 -33.47 6.15 52.36
CA GLU A 3 -33.78 6.45 50.98
C GLU A 3 -34.42 7.85 50.91
N PHE A 4 -33.96 8.67 49.97
CA PHE A 4 -34.70 9.85 49.51
C PHE A 4 -34.68 9.85 47.98
N SER A 5 -35.86 9.76 47.40
CA SER A 5 -36.16 9.78 45.97
C SER A 5 -35.74 11.07 45.27
N ARG A 6 -35.38 10.97 43.99
CA ARG A 6 -35.42 12.10 43.03
C ARG A 6 -36.16 11.68 41.74
N PRO A 7 -36.82 12.64 41.07
CA PRO A 7 -37.93 12.39 40.17
C PRO A 7 -37.51 12.10 38.73
N GLY A 8 -38.37 11.38 38.01
CA GLY A 8 -38.17 10.99 36.62
C GLY A 8 -38.11 12.19 35.67
N THR A 9 -37.08 12.17 34.82
CA THR A 9 -37.02 12.92 33.58
C THR A 9 -37.37 11.97 32.45
N SER A 10 -38.53 12.19 31.84
CA SER A 10 -38.92 11.61 30.55
C SER A 10 -37.92 12.05 29.49
N GLU A 11 -37.11 11.13 28.99
CA GLU A 11 -36.34 11.34 27.77
C GLU A 11 -37.32 11.49 26.58
N PRO A 12 -37.11 12.49 25.71
CA PRO A 12 -37.92 12.63 24.51
C PRO A 12 -37.55 11.49 23.56
N GLY A 13 -38.55 10.71 23.15
CA GLY A 13 -38.42 9.69 22.11
C GLY A 13 -37.83 10.31 20.85
N GLY A 14 -36.56 10.00 20.60
CA GLY A 14 -35.94 10.18 19.29
C GLY A 14 -36.54 9.14 18.35
N ASP A 15 -37.08 9.63 17.25
CA ASP A 15 -37.46 8.85 16.08
C ASP A 15 -36.20 8.11 15.59
N GLU A 16 -36.03 6.84 15.99
CA GLU A 16 -35.02 5.93 15.42
C GLU A 16 -35.43 5.67 13.97
N GLY A 17 -35.03 6.59 13.08
CA GLY A 17 -35.10 6.35 11.65
C GLY A 17 -34.31 5.08 11.34
N ASP A 18 -35.02 4.07 10.84
CA ASP A 18 -34.53 2.74 10.47
C ASP A 18 -33.21 2.86 9.67
N ASP A 19 -32.06 2.64 10.33
CA ASP A 19 -30.74 2.74 9.70
C ASP A 19 -30.58 1.60 8.71
N ALA A 20 -30.66 1.93 7.42
CA ALA A 20 -30.61 0.97 6.33
C ALA A 20 -29.35 0.09 6.43
N GLN A 21 -29.56 -1.23 6.44
CA GLN A 21 -28.50 -2.22 6.51
C GLN A 21 -28.20 -2.75 5.09
N LEU A 22 -26.97 -2.62 4.64
CA LEU A 22 -26.52 -3.11 3.34
C LEU A 22 -25.85 -4.48 3.52
N SER A 23 -26.33 -5.50 2.81
CA SER A 23 -25.65 -6.78 2.76
C SER A 23 -24.35 -6.65 1.99
N SER A 24 -23.29 -7.26 2.49
CA SER A 24 -22.05 -7.42 1.75
C SER A 24 -22.13 -8.65 0.84
N MET A 25 -21.49 -8.60 -0.33
CA MET A 25 -21.21 -9.81 -1.11
C MET A 25 -20.03 -10.61 -0.56
N ILE A 26 -19.26 -10.05 0.37
CA ILE A 26 -18.02 -10.62 0.90
C ILE A 26 -18.31 -11.49 2.13
N GLU A 27 -17.66 -12.64 2.20
CA GLU A 27 -17.79 -13.58 3.34
C GLU A 27 -16.93 -13.16 4.55
N THR A 28 -17.39 -13.43 5.77
CA THR A 28 -16.70 -13.04 7.01
C THR A 28 -15.48 -13.91 7.36
N THR A 29 -15.45 -15.17 6.91
CA THR A 29 -14.49 -16.18 7.40
C THR A 29 -13.10 -16.06 6.78
N GLY A 30 -12.94 -15.28 5.71
CA GLY A 30 -11.74 -15.32 4.88
C GLY A 30 -11.58 -16.68 4.18
N GLN A 31 -10.42 -16.89 3.58
CA GLN A 31 -10.07 -18.07 2.80
C GLN A 31 -8.70 -18.62 3.22
N LEU A 32 -8.58 -19.94 3.27
CA LEU A 32 -7.30 -20.63 3.35
C LEU A 32 -6.97 -21.24 1.99
N GLU A 33 -5.78 -20.96 1.47
CA GLU A 33 -5.23 -21.58 0.27
C GLU A 33 -4.02 -22.44 0.68
N LEU A 34 -3.94 -23.65 0.13
CA LEU A 34 -2.76 -24.50 0.28
C LEU A 34 -1.85 -24.26 -0.92
N ASP A 35 -0.60 -23.84 -0.66
CA ASP A 35 0.38 -23.65 -1.72
C ASP A 35 0.91 -24.98 -2.28
N GLU A 36 1.63 -24.92 -3.41
CA GLU A 36 2.23 -26.10 -4.05
C GLU A 36 3.32 -26.79 -3.20
N ARG A 37 3.75 -26.14 -2.11
CA ARG A 37 4.76 -26.65 -1.16
C ARG A 37 4.12 -27.21 0.10
N GLY A 38 2.79 -27.17 0.23
CA GLY A 38 2.04 -27.66 1.38
C GLY A 38 1.94 -26.67 2.55
N HIS A 39 2.22 -25.38 2.35
CA HIS A 39 1.99 -24.34 3.35
C HIS A 39 0.61 -23.71 3.20
N TRP A 40 0.04 -23.26 4.32
CA TRP A 40 -1.23 -22.56 4.36
C TRP A 40 -1.02 -21.04 4.28
N ASP A 41 -1.70 -20.41 3.32
CA ASP A 41 -1.84 -18.96 3.23
C ASP A 41 -3.27 -18.55 3.58
N PHE A 42 -3.41 -17.62 4.52
CA PHE A 42 -4.70 -17.04 4.89
C PHE A 42 -4.95 -15.72 4.15
N HIS A 43 -6.18 -15.52 3.71
CA HIS A 43 -6.66 -14.31 3.06
C HIS A 43 -7.95 -13.84 3.74
N GLY A 44 -7.93 -12.66 4.37
CA GLY A 44 -9.12 -12.14 5.04
C GLY A 44 -10.14 -11.53 4.07
N GLY A 45 -11.32 -11.20 4.58
CA GLY A 45 -12.46 -10.76 3.75
C GLY A 45 -12.19 -9.51 2.89
N SER A 46 -11.40 -8.54 3.36
CA SER A 46 -11.07 -7.36 2.54
C SER A 46 -10.10 -7.66 1.39
N SER A 47 -9.44 -8.83 1.43
CA SER A 47 -8.39 -9.16 0.47
C SER A 47 -8.90 -9.25 -0.96
N GLY A 48 -8.03 -8.91 -1.91
CA GLY A 48 -8.35 -9.06 -3.33
C GLY A 48 -8.57 -10.51 -3.77
N ALA A 49 -7.97 -11.47 -3.06
CA ALA A 49 -8.09 -12.90 -3.35
C ALA A 49 -9.53 -13.40 -3.15
N VAL A 50 -10.15 -13.04 -2.01
CA VAL A 50 -11.54 -13.40 -1.70
C VAL A 50 -12.49 -12.87 -2.79
N PHE A 51 -12.34 -11.63 -3.23
CA PHE A 51 -13.19 -11.08 -4.29
C PHE A 51 -12.97 -11.74 -5.66
N LEU A 52 -11.71 -12.05 -6.00
CA LEU A 52 -11.40 -12.79 -7.22
C LEU A 52 -12.01 -14.20 -7.22
N GLN A 53 -12.02 -14.88 -6.08
CA GLN A 53 -12.66 -16.18 -5.94
C GLN A 53 -14.18 -16.06 -6.11
N GLN A 54 -14.81 -15.09 -5.46
CA GLN A 54 -16.25 -14.83 -5.61
C GLN A 54 -16.63 -14.59 -7.07
N MET A 55 -15.81 -13.83 -7.81
CA MET A 55 -16.01 -13.62 -9.24
C MET A 55 -15.93 -14.93 -10.04
N ARG A 56 -15.07 -15.88 -9.66
CA ARG A 56 -15.00 -17.20 -10.34
C ARG A 56 -16.23 -18.05 -10.06
N GLU A 57 -16.67 -18.08 -8.82
CA GLU A 57 -17.81 -18.87 -8.40
C GLU A 57 -19.10 -18.33 -9.00
N GLN A 58 -19.26 -17.01 -9.07
CA GLN A 58 -20.45 -16.37 -9.66
C GLN A 58 -20.52 -16.53 -11.18
N PHE A 59 -19.37 -16.68 -11.86
CA PHE A 59 -19.27 -16.74 -13.31
C PHE A 59 -18.58 -18.01 -13.81
N ASP A 60 -18.80 -19.18 -13.20
CA ASP A 60 -18.35 -20.50 -13.70
C ASP A 60 -16.91 -20.51 -14.24
N GLY A 61 -15.93 -20.09 -13.44
CA GLY A 61 -14.50 -20.19 -13.81
C GLY A 61 -14.02 -19.19 -14.86
N LEU A 62 -14.64 -18.00 -14.95
CA LEU A 62 -14.30 -16.90 -15.88
C LEU A 62 -12.80 -16.50 -15.91
N LEU A 63 -12.04 -16.79 -14.86
CA LEU A 63 -10.61 -16.52 -14.78
C LEU A 63 -9.74 -17.75 -15.11
N GLY A 64 -10.33 -18.89 -15.47
CA GLY A 64 -9.67 -20.19 -15.54
C GLY A 64 -9.50 -20.84 -14.17
N ASN A 65 -9.44 -22.18 -14.13
CA ASN A 65 -9.33 -22.94 -12.88
C ASN A 65 -7.97 -22.74 -12.17
N ASP A 66 -6.91 -22.40 -12.92
CA ASP A 66 -5.52 -22.32 -12.41
C ASP A 66 -5.00 -20.88 -12.16
N THR A 67 -5.77 -19.85 -12.48
CA THR A 67 -5.26 -18.47 -12.37
C THR A 67 -5.16 -18.08 -10.89
N LYS A 68 -3.99 -18.03 -10.28
CA LYS A 68 -3.84 -17.45 -8.92
C LYS A 68 -3.93 -15.92 -8.99
N ALA A 69 -4.48 -15.27 -7.96
CA ALA A 69 -4.56 -13.81 -7.93
C ALA A 69 -3.16 -13.18 -8.12
N PRO A 70 -2.98 -12.22 -9.04
CA PRO A 70 -1.65 -11.82 -9.55
C PRO A 70 -0.73 -11.19 -8.48
N PHE A 71 -1.30 -10.74 -7.37
CA PHE A 71 -0.60 -10.07 -6.27
C PHE A 71 -0.44 -10.93 -5.03
N LEU A 72 -0.94 -12.16 -5.03
CA LEU A 72 -0.68 -13.06 -3.92
C LEU A 72 0.82 -13.39 -3.86
N PRO A 73 1.34 -13.73 -2.66
CA PRO A 73 2.71 -14.20 -2.49
C PRO A 73 2.97 -15.38 -3.44
N ARG A 74 3.53 -15.11 -4.62
CA ARG A 74 4.20 -16.16 -5.38
C ARG A 74 5.56 -16.25 -4.72
N LEU A 75 5.76 -17.21 -3.83
CA LEU A 75 7.12 -17.62 -3.49
C LEU A 75 7.78 -18.01 -4.82
N PRO A 76 8.74 -17.23 -5.37
CA PRO A 76 9.41 -17.67 -6.58
C PRO A 76 10.06 -19.05 -6.30
N PRO A 77 10.35 -19.84 -7.36
CA PRO A 77 11.36 -20.89 -7.22
C PRO A 77 12.58 -20.21 -6.58
N ARG A 78 12.93 -20.62 -5.36
CA ARG A 78 13.95 -19.94 -4.56
C ARG A 78 15.22 -19.87 -5.42
N PRO A 79 15.77 -18.68 -5.70
CA PRO A 79 17.17 -18.61 -6.10
C PRO A 79 17.99 -19.29 -4.98
N PRO A 80 19.02 -20.08 -5.31
CA PRO A 80 19.83 -20.78 -4.30
C PRO A 80 20.39 -19.85 -3.20
N THR A 81 20.52 -18.55 -3.49
CA THR A 81 20.93 -17.51 -2.55
C THR A 81 19.94 -17.25 -1.41
N PHE A 82 18.62 -17.38 -1.62
CA PHE A 82 17.63 -17.20 -0.56
C PHE A 82 17.50 -18.41 0.37
N ALA A 83 17.85 -19.62 -0.09
CA ALA A 83 17.87 -20.81 0.76
C ALA A 83 19.00 -20.77 1.80
N GLN A 84 20.09 -20.05 1.52
CA GLN A 84 21.19 -19.83 2.47
C GLN A 84 20.83 -18.82 3.59
N LEU A 85 19.76 -18.06 3.43
CA LEU A 85 19.34 -17.01 4.38
C LEU A 85 18.58 -17.55 5.60
N GLU A 86 18.06 -18.78 5.53
CA GLU A 86 17.23 -19.41 6.58
C GLU A 86 17.92 -20.56 7.31
N SER A 87 19.08 -21.04 6.84
CA SER A 87 19.87 -21.98 7.62
C SER A 87 20.49 -21.22 8.79
N PRO A 88 20.21 -21.57 10.06
CA PRO A 88 21.07 -21.13 11.15
C PRO A 88 22.47 -21.63 10.79
N ARG A 89 23.40 -20.71 10.51
CA ARG A 89 24.80 -21.09 10.43
C ARG A 89 25.12 -21.74 11.76
N SER A 90 25.45 -23.03 11.72
CA SER A 90 25.95 -23.75 12.87
C SER A 90 27.08 -22.92 13.48
N THR A 91 27.05 -22.70 14.79
CA THR A 91 28.01 -21.91 15.57
C THR A 91 29.39 -22.58 15.66
N ALA A 92 29.87 -23.11 14.53
CA ALA A 92 31.13 -23.83 14.38
C ALA A 92 32.07 -23.15 13.37
N GLU A 93 31.96 -21.83 13.20
CA GLU A 93 33.04 -21.03 12.61
C GLU A 93 33.84 -20.39 13.74
N SER A 94 35.16 -20.58 13.66
CA SER A 94 36.20 -20.18 14.61
C SER A 94 36.08 -18.72 15.09
N PRO A 95 36.55 -18.41 16.30
CA PRO A 95 36.50 -17.05 16.83
C PRO A 95 37.50 -16.15 16.08
N PHE A 96 37.00 -15.00 15.60
CA PHE A 96 37.77 -13.85 15.14
C PHE A 96 38.67 -14.04 13.90
N GLU A 97 38.12 -13.74 12.72
CA GLU A 97 38.83 -12.95 11.71
C GLU A 97 38.01 -11.67 11.44
N GLY A 98 38.54 -10.51 11.82
CA GLY A 98 37.92 -9.20 11.66
C GLY A 98 37.99 -8.65 10.24
N GLY A 99 37.49 -9.41 9.26
CA GLY A 99 37.32 -8.96 7.88
C GLY A 99 35.86 -8.62 7.59
N LEU A 100 35.60 -7.51 6.89
CA LEU A 100 34.28 -7.16 6.37
C LEU A 100 33.70 -8.37 5.61
N PRO A 101 32.51 -8.89 5.96
CA PRO A 101 31.95 -10.07 5.32
C PRO A 101 31.60 -9.73 3.86
N ASN A 102 32.34 -10.29 2.89
CA ASN A 102 32.08 -10.30 1.43
C ASN A 102 31.03 -9.28 0.97
N THR A 103 31.33 -7.99 1.11
CA THR A 103 30.44 -6.91 0.68
C THR A 103 30.53 -6.78 -0.83
N LEU A 104 29.39 -6.65 -1.50
CA LEU A 104 29.37 -6.32 -2.93
C LEU A 104 30.02 -4.95 -3.12
N ASP A 105 30.97 -4.82 -4.05
CA ASP A 105 31.57 -3.50 -4.36
C ASP A 105 30.46 -2.47 -4.66
N LEU A 106 30.59 -1.30 -4.04
CA LEU A 106 29.68 -0.20 -4.33
C LEU A 106 29.80 0.18 -5.81
N PRO A 107 28.68 0.50 -6.49
CA PRO A 107 28.76 0.97 -7.86
C PRO A 107 29.47 2.32 -7.92
N GLU A 108 29.87 2.74 -9.12
CA GLU A 108 30.44 4.07 -9.35
C GLU A 108 29.56 5.16 -8.76
N ARG A 109 30.18 6.21 -8.22
CA ARG A 109 29.52 7.30 -7.47
C ARG A 109 28.32 7.88 -8.22
N GLU A 110 28.46 8.09 -9.53
CA GLU A 110 27.38 8.63 -10.38
C GLU A 110 26.20 7.65 -10.50
N VAL A 111 26.47 6.36 -10.68
CA VAL A 111 25.44 5.32 -10.72
C VAL A 111 24.72 5.23 -9.38
N ALA A 112 25.47 5.25 -8.29
CA ALA A 112 24.91 5.22 -6.94
C ALA A 112 24.02 6.42 -6.64
N LEU A 113 24.47 7.62 -7.04
CA LEU A 113 23.72 8.86 -6.86
C LEU A 113 22.41 8.83 -7.65
N ASN A 114 22.44 8.36 -8.89
CA ASN A 114 21.23 8.18 -9.71
C ASN A 114 20.25 7.18 -9.08
N LEU A 115 20.73 6.03 -8.58
CA LEU A 115 19.89 5.06 -7.88
C LEU A 115 19.30 5.65 -6.59
N CYS A 116 20.06 6.44 -5.84
CA CYS A 116 19.56 7.13 -4.65
C CYS A 116 18.45 8.13 -5.03
N SER A 117 18.64 8.96 -6.05
CA SER A 117 17.60 9.89 -6.51
C SER A 117 16.33 9.16 -6.95
N ASN A 118 16.47 8.05 -7.69
CA ASN A 118 15.32 7.21 -8.07
C ASN A 118 14.53 6.70 -6.86
N ALA A 119 15.23 6.23 -5.83
CA ALA A 119 14.59 5.77 -4.59
C ALA A 119 13.93 6.93 -3.83
N LEU A 120 14.67 8.02 -3.61
CA LEU A 120 14.23 9.10 -2.72
C LEU A 120 13.15 10.00 -3.34
N ASP A 121 13.20 10.24 -4.65
CA ASP A 121 12.28 11.17 -5.34
C ASP A 121 11.09 10.47 -5.99
N CYS A 122 11.25 9.21 -6.40
CA CYS A 122 10.14 8.43 -6.97
C CYS A 122 9.52 7.49 -5.94
N ALA A 123 10.28 6.56 -5.37
CA ALA A 123 9.73 5.55 -4.46
C ALA A 123 9.21 6.16 -3.15
N CYS A 124 9.98 7.10 -2.60
CA CYS A 124 9.69 7.75 -1.32
C CYS A 124 8.88 9.05 -1.43
N ALA A 125 8.28 9.35 -2.59
CA ALA A 125 7.56 10.61 -2.83
C ALA A 125 6.50 10.93 -1.75
N LEU A 126 5.74 9.93 -1.29
CA LEU A 126 4.79 10.04 -0.15
C LEU A 126 5.28 9.38 1.15
N LEU A 127 6.49 8.80 1.14
CA LEU A 127 7.09 8.00 2.20
C LEU A 127 8.51 8.50 2.50
N ARG A 128 8.66 9.80 2.77
CA ARG A 128 9.95 10.46 3.01
C ARG A 128 10.55 10.00 4.37
N ILE A 129 11.38 8.96 4.33
CA ILE A 129 11.96 8.30 5.52
C ILE A 129 13.14 9.09 6.13
N LEU A 130 13.98 9.66 5.27
CA LEU A 130 15.27 10.24 5.64
C LEU A 130 15.20 11.75 5.86
N HIS A 131 16.27 12.29 6.43
CA HIS A 131 16.65 13.69 6.30
C HIS A 131 17.67 13.78 5.16
N THR A 132 17.25 14.30 4.00
CA THR A 132 18.02 14.21 2.75
C THR A 132 19.42 14.84 2.84
N PRO A 133 19.62 16.04 3.43
CA PRO A 133 20.95 16.63 3.56
C PRO A 133 21.93 15.75 4.34
N SER A 134 21.50 15.21 5.50
CA SER A 134 22.36 14.34 6.32
C SER A 134 22.67 13.01 5.64
N PHE A 135 21.75 12.50 4.83
CA PHE A 135 22.00 11.29 4.04
C PHE A 135 23.10 11.53 3.00
N TYR A 136 23.03 12.62 2.23
CA TYR A 136 24.03 12.90 1.19
C TYR A 136 25.40 13.29 1.77
N GLU A 137 25.45 13.95 2.94
CA GLU A 137 26.71 14.17 3.66
C GLU A 137 27.43 12.85 3.99
N MET A 138 26.68 11.85 4.49
CA MET A 138 27.23 10.52 4.77
C MET A 138 27.53 9.74 3.49
N PHE A 139 26.71 9.87 2.45
CA PHE A 139 26.98 9.29 1.13
C PHE A 139 28.32 9.78 0.57
N ASP A 140 28.56 11.09 0.57
CA ASP A 140 29.81 11.67 0.07
C ASP A 140 31.00 11.14 0.89
N ARG A 141 30.85 11.09 2.22
CA ARG A 141 31.86 10.53 3.13
C ARG A 141 32.23 9.08 2.83
N ILE A 142 31.26 8.23 2.49
CA ILE A 142 31.49 6.82 2.10
C ILE A 142 32.33 6.72 0.82
N TYR A 143 32.11 7.60 -0.15
CA TYR A 143 32.84 7.59 -1.42
C TYR A 143 34.21 8.27 -1.33
N ASP A 144 34.39 9.22 -0.42
CA ASP A 144 35.64 9.96 -0.24
C ASP A 144 36.60 9.24 0.73
N THR A 145 36.12 8.23 1.45
CA THR A 145 36.90 7.45 2.43
C THR A 145 37.20 6.05 1.87
N PRO A 146 38.47 5.59 1.86
CA PRO A 146 38.77 4.21 1.51
C PRO A 146 38.08 3.20 2.44
N PRO A 147 37.57 2.05 1.94
CA PRO A 147 36.84 1.08 2.77
C PRO A 147 37.61 0.58 4.00
N GLU A 148 38.94 0.52 3.93
CA GLU A 148 39.81 0.09 5.03
C GLU A 148 39.80 1.09 6.21
N ASN A 149 39.36 2.32 5.96
CA ASN A 149 39.31 3.41 6.93
C ASN A 149 37.88 3.67 7.46
N PHE A 150 36.90 2.83 7.11
CA PHE A 150 35.53 2.97 7.62
C PHE A 150 35.47 2.73 9.13
N GLY A 151 34.92 3.71 9.85
CA GLY A 151 34.64 3.61 11.27
C GLY A 151 33.23 3.08 11.54
N ASP A 152 32.79 3.19 12.79
CA ASP A 152 31.48 2.68 13.22
C ASP A 152 30.31 3.39 12.51
N GLU A 153 30.43 4.69 12.23
CA GLU A 153 29.36 5.45 11.57
C GLU A 153 29.18 5.02 10.11
N GLU A 154 30.28 4.90 9.37
CA GLU A 154 30.29 4.45 7.97
C GLU A 154 29.74 3.02 7.87
N ASN A 155 30.23 2.11 8.72
CA ASN A 155 29.76 0.72 8.74
C ASN A 155 28.28 0.58 9.09
N ARG A 156 27.74 1.44 9.97
CA ARG A 156 26.30 1.47 10.29
C ARG A 156 25.43 2.07 9.19
N PHE A 157 26.01 2.92 8.35
CA PHE A 157 25.31 3.53 7.22
C PHE A 157 25.28 2.64 5.97
N LEU A 158 26.29 1.79 5.75
CA LEU A 158 26.37 0.93 4.57
C LEU A 158 25.11 0.08 4.29
N PRO A 159 24.47 -0.59 5.27
CA PRO A 159 23.25 -1.35 5.02
C PRO A 159 22.12 -0.45 4.50
N LEU A 160 22.01 0.76 5.03
CA LEU A 160 21.04 1.76 4.59
C LEU A 160 21.30 2.13 3.13
N LEU A 161 22.55 2.46 2.78
CA LEU A 161 22.93 2.78 1.41
C LEU A 161 22.59 1.61 0.46
N TYR A 162 23.00 0.38 0.77
CA TYR A 162 22.67 -0.79 -0.06
C TYR A 162 21.16 -0.98 -0.22
N SER A 163 20.36 -0.82 0.85
CA SER A 163 18.90 -0.93 0.75
C SER A 163 18.26 0.15 -0.13
N ILE A 164 18.83 1.35 -0.16
CA ILE A 164 18.41 2.45 -1.04
C ILE A 164 18.80 2.17 -2.48
N LEU A 165 20.01 1.68 -2.73
CA LEU A 165 20.44 1.23 -4.08
C LEU A 165 19.56 0.09 -4.60
N ALA A 166 19.17 -0.84 -3.71
CA ALA A 166 18.26 -1.92 -4.03
C ALA A 166 16.91 -1.38 -4.51
N LEU A 167 16.32 -0.44 -3.77
CA LEU A 167 15.06 0.19 -4.13
C LEU A 167 15.20 1.03 -5.40
N GLY A 168 16.26 1.83 -5.53
CA GLY A 168 16.54 2.67 -6.70
C GLY A 168 16.60 1.88 -8.00
N SER A 169 17.11 0.64 -7.94
CA SER A 169 17.18 -0.29 -9.08
C SER A 169 15.79 -0.64 -9.63
N MET A 170 14.73 -0.50 -8.82
CA MET A 170 13.35 -0.74 -9.25
C MET A 170 12.73 0.46 -10.00
N PHE A 171 13.34 1.66 -9.91
CA PHE A 171 12.80 2.93 -10.42
C PHE A 171 13.64 3.54 -11.55
N MET A 172 14.52 2.75 -12.17
CA MET A 172 15.42 3.21 -13.25
C MET A 172 14.71 3.63 -14.54
N ASP A 173 13.44 3.23 -14.72
CA ASP A 173 12.68 3.42 -15.95
C ASP A 173 11.55 4.43 -15.77
N HIS A 174 11.91 5.71 -15.80
CA HIS A 174 10.99 6.83 -15.81
C HIS A 174 11.51 7.93 -16.76
N PRO A 175 10.63 8.72 -17.40
CA PRO A 175 11.06 9.84 -18.23
C PRO A 175 11.82 10.83 -17.35
N GLY A 176 13.14 10.89 -17.54
CA GLY A 176 14.08 11.61 -16.67
C GLY A 176 15.35 10.82 -16.35
N SER A 177 15.33 9.48 -16.42
CA SER A 177 16.56 8.69 -16.26
C SER A 177 17.51 8.87 -17.46
N HIS A 178 18.80 8.98 -17.19
CA HIS A 178 19.82 9.18 -18.23
C HIS A 178 19.79 8.04 -19.26
N LYS A 179 19.32 8.36 -20.47
CA LYS A 179 19.49 7.65 -21.76
C LYS A 179 19.31 6.12 -21.77
N GLY A 180 18.12 5.69 -22.16
CA GLY A 180 17.97 4.82 -23.35
C GLY A 180 18.33 3.32 -23.24
N GLN A 181 18.48 2.75 -22.05
CA GLN A 181 18.43 1.29 -21.92
C GLN A 181 17.00 0.87 -21.58
N ASP A 182 16.42 0.05 -22.46
CA ASP A 182 15.11 -0.61 -22.26
C ASP A 182 15.31 -1.74 -21.23
N VAL A 183 15.61 -1.36 -19.98
CA VAL A 183 15.92 -2.29 -18.88
C VAL A 183 14.65 -3.02 -18.50
N SER A 184 14.67 -4.36 -18.58
CA SER A 184 13.52 -5.16 -18.16
C SER A 184 13.37 -5.10 -16.64
N TYR A 185 12.13 -5.22 -16.13
CA TYR A 185 11.91 -5.36 -14.69
C TYR A 185 12.73 -6.50 -14.06
N LYS A 186 13.07 -7.54 -14.84
CA LYS A 186 13.90 -8.65 -14.37
C LYS A 186 15.31 -8.21 -14.04
N GLU A 187 15.93 -7.42 -14.90
CA GLU A 187 17.29 -6.90 -14.70
C GLU A 187 17.34 -5.93 -13.50
N GLY A 188 16.33 -5.07 -13.38
CA GLY A 188 16.18 -4.18 -12.21
C GLY A 188 16.01 -4.95 -10.89
N ILE A 189 15.19 -6.01 -10.90
CA ILE A 189 15.03 -6.91 -9.73
C ILE A 189 16.33 -7.65 -9.41
N ASP A 190 17.00 -8.22 -10.41
CA ASP A 190 18.22 -8.99 -10.20
C ASP A 190 19.34 -8.12 -9.64
N GLN A 191 19.49 -6.90 -10.15
CA GLN A 191 20.46 -5.94 -9.62
C GLN A 191 20.07 -5.47 -8.22
N GLY A 192 18.81 -5.08 -8.02
CA GLY A 192 18.32 -4.66 -6.72
C GLY A 192 18.43 -5.76 -5.66
N LEU A 193 18.24 -7.02 -6.05
CA LEU A 193 18.35 -8.16 -5.15
C LEU A 193 19.78 -8.37 -4.63
N LYS A 194 20.81 -8.07 -5.43
CA LYS A 194 22.21 -8.13 -4.96
C LYS A 194 22.43 -7.14 -3.81
N TYR A 195 22.00 -5.89 -3.99
CA TYR A 195 22.12 -4.86 -2.95
C TYR A 195 21.23 -5.16 -1.74
N PHE A 196 20.01 -5.65 -1.95
CA PHE A 196 19.12 -6.08 -0.86
C PHE A 196 19.77 -7.18 -0.02
N THR A 197 20.41 -8.16 -0.67
CA THR A 197 21.10 -9.27 0.00
C THR A 197 22.30 -8.77 0.80
N ALA A 198 23.10 -7.87 0.24
CA ALA A 198 24.21 -7.24 0.94
C ALA A 198 23.72 -6.49 2.20
N ALA A 199 22.72 -5.61 2.07
CA ALA A 199 22.12 -4.91 3.20
C ALA A 199 21.60 -5.89 4.28
N ARG A 200 20.96 -6.98 3.86
CA ARG A 200 20.41 -7.99 4.76
C ARG A 200 21.50 -8.73 5.55
N GLN A 201 22.60 -9.09 4.90
CA GLN A 201 23.70 -9.83 5.52
C GLN A 201 24.45 -9.01 6.57
N MET A 202 24.40 -7.68 6.45
CA MET A 202 25.02 -6.76 7.40
C MET A 202 24.13 -6.43 8.62
N MET A 203 22.91 -6.96 8.69
CA MET A 203 21.95 -6.59 9.74
C MET A 203 21.41 -7.79 10.52
N GLU A 204 21.46 -7.67 11.85
CA GLU A 204 20.62 -8.47 12.75
C GLU A 204 19.28 -7.76 12.97
N ILE A 205 18.35 -7.95 12.03
CA ILE A 205 17.07 -7.23 12.02
C ILE A 205 16.18 -7.48 13.25
N THR A 206 16.39 -8.58 13.98
CA THR A 206 15.59 -8.89 15.17
C THR A 206 16.02 -8.07 16.38
N ASP A 207 17.24 -7.53 16.36
CA ASP A 207 17.77 -6.62 17.39
C ASP A 207 18.00 -5.19 16.87
N CYS A 208 17.12 -4.71 15.99
CA CYS A 208 17.16 -3.32 15.51
C CYS A 208 16.81 -2.34 16.64
N ARG A 209 17.77 -1.49 17.03
CA ARG A 209 17.66 -0.52 18.14
C ARG A 209 18.10 0.92 17.80
N ASP A 210 18.41 1.20 16.55
CA ASP A 210 18.82 2.52 16.09
C ASP A 210 18.13 2.95 14.80
N MET A 211 18.19 4.26 14.51
CA MET A 211 17.51 4.85 13.37
C MET A 211 18.06 4.38 12.01
N PRO A 212 19.38 4.33 11.75
CA PRO A 212 19.90 3.80 10.48
C PRO A 212 19.43 2.37 10.18
N SER A 213 19.46 1.48 11.19
CA SER A 213 18.99 0.10 11.05
C SER A 213 17.48 0.05 10.77
N LEU A 214 16.69 0.84 11.49
CA LEU A 214 15.24 0.90 11.27
C LEU A 214 14.92 1.44 9.87
N GLN A 215 15.59 2.51 9.44
CA GLN A 215 15.45 3.09 8.11
C GLN A 215 15.83 2.07 7.03
N THR A 216 16.89 1.29 7.24
CA THR A 216 17.28 0.20 6.34
C THR A 216 16.14 -0.81 6.19
N ILE A 217 15.53 -1.25 7.29
CA ILE A 217 14.37 -2.15 7.25
C ILE A 217 13.20 -1.51 6.46
N LEU A 218 12.95 -0.21 6.60
CA LEU A 218 11.90 0.49 5.83
C LEU A 218 12.17 0.48 4.32
N PHE A 219 13.42 0.73 3.89
CA PHE A 219 13.79 0.63 2.47
C PHE A 219 13.72 -0.81 1.95
N MET A 220 14.06 -1.80 2.78
CA MET A 220 13.87 -3.22 2.45
C MET A 220 12.39 -3.58 2.28
N ILE A 221 11.50 -3.04 3.11
CA ILE A 221 10.04 -3.21 2.96
C ILE A 221 9.58 -2.63 1.61
N LEU A 222 10.03 -1.42 1.26
CA LEU A 222 9.72 -0.80 -0.02
C LEU A 222 10.21 -1.62 -1.21
N PHE A 223 11.41 -2.20 -1.12
CA PHE A 223 11.93 -3.09 -2.16
C PHE A 223 11.07 -4.37 -2.30
N LEU A 224 10.70 -5.00 -1.19
CA LEU A 224 9.83 -6.20 -1.19
C LEU A 224 8.44 -5.91 -1.77
N GLN A 225 7.92 -4.71 -1.50
CA GLN A 225 6.69 -4.20 -2.09
C GLN A 225 6.80 -4.03 -3.61
N SER A 226 7.83 -3.34 -4.09
CA SER A 226 8.06 -3.12 -5.53
C SER A 226 8.37 -4.41 -6.31
N SER A 227 8.94 -5.42 -5.64
CA SER A 227 9.21 -6.75 -6.21
C SER A 227 8.05 -7.76 -6.04
N ALA A 228 6.88 -7.31 -5.55
CA ALA A 228 5.67 -8.11 -5.35
C ALA A 228 5.86 -9.34 -4.42
N ASN A 229 6.70 -9.21 -3.39
CA ASN A 229 6.88 -10.21 -2.33
C ASN A 229 6.20 -9.76 -1.01
N LEU A 230 4.87 -9.84 -0.99
CA LEU A 230 4.06 -9.29 0.10
C LEU A 230 4.12 -10.09 1.42
N SER A 231 4.36 -11.41 1.38
CA SER A 231 4.46 -12.23 2.59
C SER A 231 5.70 -11.85 3.43
N THR A 232 6.86 -11.78 2.79
CA THR A 232 8.08 -11.30 3.45
C THR A 232 7.95 -9.83 3.86
N CYS A 233 7.34 -9.00 3.02
CA CYS A 233 7.05 -7.60 3.33
C CYS A 233 6.24 -7.46 4.63
N TYR A 234 5.14 -8.19 4.78
CA TYR A 234 4.30 -8.16 5.98
C TYR A 234 5.08 -8.52 7.25
N SER A 235 5.96 -9.53 7.15
CA SER A 235 6.83 -9.94 8.26
C SER A 235 7.81 -8.83 8.67
N TYR A 236 8.42 -8.15 7.68
CA TYR A 236 9.34 -7.04 7.95
C TYR A 236 8.63 -5.82 8.53
N ILE A 237 7.40 -5.54 8.12
CA ILE A 237 6.57 -4.48 8.73
C ILE A 237 6.37 -4.78 10.23
N GLY A 238 6.07 -6.03 10.59
CA GLY A 238 5.94 -6.42 12.00
C GLY A 238 7.24 -6.29 12.80
N ILE A 239 8.39 -6.57 12.17
CA ILE A 239 9.70 -6.34 12.79
C ILE A 239 9.95 -4.85 12.99
N ALA A 240 9.77 -4.04 11.95
CA ALA A 240 9.93 -2.58 12.01
C ALA A 240 9.03 -1.95 13.08
N LEU A 241 7.77 -2.38 13.17
CA LEU A 241 6.83 -1.91 14.19
C LEU A 241 7.32 -2.26 15.60
N ARG A 242 7.70 -3.51 15.86
CA ARG A 242 8.22 -3.92 17.18
C ARG A 242 9.49 -3.13 17.55
N SER A 243 10.39 -2.92 16.60
CA SER A 243 11.58 -2.08 16.80
C SER A 243 11.22 -0.62 17.10
N ALA A 244 10.28 -0.03 16.36
CA ALA A 244 9.80 1.32 16.61
C ALA A 244 9.12 1.47 17.98
N LEU A 245 8.37 0.46 18.43
CA LEU A 245 7.80 0.42 19.77
C LEU A 245 8.89 0.35 20.85
N ARG A 246 9.86 -0.56 20.70
CA ARG A 246 11.01 -0.71 21.62
C ARG A 246 11.84 0.56 21.74
N MET A 247 12.00 1.28 20.63
CA MET A 247 12.71 2.57 20.58
C MET A 247 11.85 3.76 21.02
N GLY A 248 10.55 3.56 21.31
CA GLY A 248 9.64 4.59 21.82
C GLY A 248 9.12 5.58 20.76
N LEU A 249 9.12 5.24 19.47
CA LEU A 249 8.73 6.18 18.40
C LEU A 249 7.22 6.44 18.33
N HIS A 250 6.40 5.58 18.94
CA HIS A 250 4.94 5.74 19.04
C HIS A 250 4.51 6.78 20.08
N ARG A 251 5.46 7.26 20.90
CA ARG A 251 5.22 8.17 22.00
C ARG A 251 5.68 9.59 21.68
N ASN A 252 4.90 10.60 22.07
CA ASN A 252 5.35 11.99 22.12
C ASN A 252 6.21 12.22 23.38
N LEU A 253 7.48 11.85 23.29
CA LEU A 253 8.42 11.93 24.41
C LEU A 253 9.00 13.34 24.55
N THR A 254 9.09 13.84 25.78
CA THR A 254 9.70 15.14 26.13
C THR A 254 11.23 15.10 26.20
N TYR A 255 11.86 14.09 25.58
CA TYR A 255 13.31 13.94 25.59
C TYR A 255 13.99 14.97 24.67
N SER A 256 15.21 15.37 25.02
CA SER A 256 15.98 16.39 24.28
C SER A 256 16.62 15.81 23.01
N PHE A 257 15.80 15.41 22.04
CA PHE A 257 16.27 15.10 20.69
C PHE A 257 16.54 16.38 19.91
N ASN A 258 17.59 16.37 19.08
CA ASN A 258 17.77 17.43 18.09
C ASN A 258 16.62 17.38 17.04
N PRO A 259 16.31 18.48 16.33
CA PRO A 259 15.18 18.52 15.42
C PRO A 259 15.20 17.47 14.31
N ILE A 260 16.37 17.18 13.72
CA ILE A 260 16.53 16.14 12.69
C ILE A 260 16.15 14.77 13.25
N GLU A 261 16.68 14.40 14.41
CA GLU A 261 16.38 13.12 15.06
C GLU A 261 14.91 13.02 15.44
N ARG A 262 14.32 14.09 16.00
CA ARG A 262 12.90 14.12 16.34
C ARG A 262 12.02 13.88 15.12
N GLU A 263 12.28 14.57 14.02
CA GLU A 263 11.46 14.46 12.81
C GLU A 263 11.67 13.13 12.08
N THR A 264 12.90 12.61 12.00
CA THR A 264 13.15 11.28 11.41
C THR A 264 12.49 10.14 12.21
N ARG A 265 12.43 10.25 13.54
CA ARG A 265 11.67 9.32 14.41
C ARG A 265 10.17 9.36 14.13
N ARG A 266 9.59 10.56 14.02
CA ARG A 266 8.17 10.76 13.64
C ARG A 266 7.87 10.17 12.27
N ARG A 267 8.69 10.49 11.26
CA ARG A 267 8.56 10.00 9.88
C ARG A 267 8.58 8.47 9.84
N ALA A 268 9.58 7.84 10.45
CA ALA A 268 9.70 6.39 10.48
C ALA A 268 8.46 5.72 11.08
N PHE A 269 7.98 6.20 12.23
CA PHE A 269 6.78 5.65 12.86
C PHE A 269 5.54 5.75 11.98
N TRP A 270 5.24 6.93 11.45
CA TRP A 270 4.05 7.11 10.63
C TRP A 270 4.13 6.35 9.30
N ILE A 271 5.33 6.19 8.72
CA ILE A 271 5.53 5.38 7.53
C ILE A 271 5.26 3.89 7.82
N ILE A 272 5.73 3.35 8.95
CA ILE A 272 5.39 1.99 9.39
C ILE A 272 3.87 1.83 9.49
N ARG A 273 3.19 2.80 10.09
CA ARG A 273 1.73 2.78 10.28
C ARG A 273 0.96 2.82 8.95
N LYS A 274 1.44 3.61 7.98
CA LYS A 274 0.91 3.62 6.61
C LYS A 274 1.06 2.25 5.97
N MET A 275 2.26 1.66 6.03
CA MET A 275 2.55 0.36 5.42
C MET A 275 1.74 -0.77 6.06
N ASP A 276 1.63 -0.81 7.40
CA ASP A 276 0.77 -1.73 8.15
C ASP A 276 -0.68 -1.62 7.66
N THR A 277 -1.24 -0.41 7.65
CA THR A 277 -2.63 -0.18 7.21
C THR A 277 -2.87 -0.66 5.77
N TYR A 278 -1.96 -0.35 4.85
CA TYR A 278 -2.07 -0.76 3.45
C TYR A 278 -2.01 -2.27 3.27
N VAL A 279 -0.98 -2.92 3.82
CA VAL A 279 -0.77 -4.36 3.64
C VAL A 279 -1.87 -5.14 4.36
N SER A 280 -2.33 -4.68 5.52
CA SER A 280 -3.46 -5.27 6.23
C SER A 280 -4.77 -5.15 5.45
N ALA A 281 -5.07 -3.98 4.88
CA ALA A 281 -6.24 -3.81 4.00
C ALA A 281 -6.21 -4.77 2.79
N LEU A 282 -5.03 -4.96 2.23
CA LEU A 282 -4.78 -5.79 1.05
C LEU A 282 -4.86 -7.29 1.31
N LEU A 283 -4.28 -7.76 2.42
CA LEU A 283 -4.24 -9.18 2.79
C LEU A 283 -5.48 -9.60 3.59
N GLY A 284 -6.27 -8.63 4.08
CA GLY A 284 -7.38 -8.87 5.00
C GLY A 284 -6.91 -9.22 6.41
N PHE A 285 -5.76 -8.70 6.81
CA PHE A 285 -5.22 -8.91 8.15
C PHE A 285 -5.64 -7.78 9.10
N PRO A 286 -5.68 -8.04 10.42
CA PRO A 286 -5.87 -6.97 11.39
C PRO A 286 -4.68 -6.01 11.40
N LYS A 287 -4.90 -4.78 11.85
CA LYS A 287 -3.81 -3.84 12.18
C LYS A 287 -3.04 -4.36 13.39
N MET A 288 -1.73 -4.11 13.41
CA MET A 288 -0.85 -4.65 14.47
C MET A 288 -0.83 -3.83 15.76
N LEU A 289 -1.21 -2.54 15.71
CA LEU A 289 -1.20 -1.62 16.85
C LEU A 289 -2.51 -0.83 16.90
N ASN A 290 -3.10 -0.73 18.10
CA ASN A 290 -4.31 0.06 18.31
C ASN A 290 -4.01 1.55 18.27
N ASP A 291 -5.00 2.34 17.85
CA ASP A 291 -4.83 3.79 17.71
C ASP A 291 -4.75 4.50 19.07
N GLU A 292 -5.34 3.90 20.12
CA GLU A 292 -5.33 4.41 21.51
C GLU A 292 -3.95 4.31 22.18
N ASP A 293 -3.07 3.43 21.68
CA ASP A 293 -1.71 3.24 22.21
C ASP A 293 -0.72 4.27 21.66
N VAL A 294 -1.18 5.23 20.85
CA VAL A 294 -0.33 6.17 20.09
C VAL A 294 -0.66 7.61 20.46
N ASP A 295 0.35 8.36 20.92
CA ASP A 295 0.25 9.81 21.11
C ASP A 295 1.30 10.61 20.33
N GLN A 296 2.06 9.96 19.44
CA GLN A 296 3.01 10.62 18.54
C GLN A 296 2.33 11.67 17.65
N GLU A 297 3.01 12.79 17.42
CA GLU A 297 2.56 13.85 16.52
C GLU A 297 2.94 13.54 15.05
N LEU A 298 2.16 14.06 14.10
CA LEU A 298 2.57 14.02 12.69
C LEU A 298 3.87 14.81 12.47
N PRO A 299 4.71 14.43 11.48
CA PRO A 299 5.88 15.22 11.11
C PRO A 299 5.51 16.65 10.76
N VAL A 300 6.41 17.61 11.01
CA VAL A 300 6.19 18.99 10.59
C VAL A 300 6.20 19.09 9.06
N GLU A 301 5.40 20.01 8.52
CA GLU A 301 5.31 20.27 7.08
C GLU A 301 6.40 21.27 6.66
N VAL A 302 7.65 20.90 6.88
CA VAL A 302 8.85 21.70 6.58
C VAL A 302 9.82 20.87 5.75
N ASP A 303 10.35 21.46 4.67
CA ASP A 303 11.34 20.80 3.82
C ASP A 303 12.68 20.63 4.56
N ASP A 304 13.39 19.56 4.24
CA ASP A 304 14.61 19.17 4.96
C ASP A 304 15.70 20.24 4.99
N GLU A 305 15.81 21.07 3.94
CA GLU A 305 16.76 22.20 3.86
C GLU A 305 16.62 23.19 5.03
N TYR A 306 15.46 23.20 5.69
CA TYR A 306 15.14 24.09 6.81
C TYR A 306 15.12 23.37 8.16
N ILE A 307 15.52 22.10 8.23
CA ILE A 307 15.61 21.34 9.49
C ILE A 307 17.09 21.11 9.81
N THR A 308 17.64 21.87 10.75
CA THR A 308 19.03 21.72 11.18
C THR A 308 19.13 20.95 12.50
N ARG A 309 20.35 20.61 12.91
CA ARG A 309 20.61 20.01 14.23
C ARG A 309 20.22 20.93 15.38
N ASP A 310 20.15 22.25 15.15
CA ASP A 310 19.92 23.23 16.21
C ASP A 310 18.47 23.75 16.20
N ALA A 311 17.86 23.91 15.02
CA ALA A 311 16.53 24.51 14.90
C ALA A 311 15.77 24.06 13.64
N ILE A 312 14.45 24.27 13.67
CA ILE A 312 13.60 24.27 12.47
C ILE A 312 13.45 25.72 12.03
N LEU A 313 13.94 26.03 10.83
CA LEU A 313 13.94 27.37 10.24
C LEU A 313 12.64 27.64 9.48
N PRO A 314 12.21 28.91 9.35
CA PRO A 314 11.03 29.26 8.58
C PRO A 314 11.25 29.00 7.09
N MET A 315 10.25 28.41 6.43
CA MET A 315 10.23 28.27 4.97
C MET A 315 9.89 29.60 4.27
N PRO A 316 10.30 29.79 3.00
CA PRO A 316 9.90 30.93 2.19
C PRO A 316 8.37 31.06 2.12
N PRO A 317 7.81 32.29 2.23
CA PRO A 317 6.38 32.51 2.11
C PRO A 317 5.81 31.95 0.80
N GLY A 318 4.70 31.22 0.88
CA GLY A 318 4.04 30.63 -0.28
C GLY A 318 4.66 29.33 -0.80
N LYS A 319 5.79 28.86 -0.22
CA LYS A 319 6.34 27.54 -0.54
C LYS A 319 5.51 26.45 0.13
N LEU A 320 4.96 25.54 -0.66
CA LEU A 320 4.29 24.33 -0.17
C LEU A 320 5.36 23.28 0.13
N SER A 321 5.41 22.77 1.36
CA SER A 321 6.28 21.64 1.66
C SER A 321 5.72 20.35 1.07
N ILE A 322 6.60 19.54 0.49
CA ILE A 322 6.23 18.20 0.00
C ILE A 322 5.81 17.28 1.17
N PHE A 323 6.23 17.57 2.41
CA PHE A 323 5.79 16.84 3.60
C PHE A 323 4.30 17.02 3.88
N ALA A 324 3.67 18.11 3.42
CA ALA A 324 2.22 18.25 3.45
C ALA A 324 1.52 17.13 2.66
N ALA A 325 2.10 16.67 1.56
CA ALA A 325 1.58 15.52 0.80
C ALA A 325 1.73 14.21 1.58
N SER A 326 2.86 14.00 2.24
CA SER A 326 3.05 12.83 3.12
C SER A 326 2.05 12.84 4.27
N ASN A 327 1.81 13.97 4.92
CA ASN A 327 0.83 14.10 6.01
C ASN A 327 -0.60 13.91 5.53
N ALA A 328 -0.95 14.48 4.36
CA ALA A 328 -2.25 14.25 3.73
C ALA A 328 -2.47 12.76 3.45
N HIS A 329 -1.43 12.07 2.97
CA HIS A 329 -1.46 10.62 2.77
C HIS A 329 -1.61 9.84 4.08
N THR A 330 -0.95 10.25 5.18
CA THR A 330 -1.16 9.64 6.51
C THR A 330 -2.61 9.76 6.96
N LYS A 331 -3.22 10.94 6.75
CA LYS A 331 -4.62 11.20 7.10
C LYS A 331 -5.58 10.32 6.28
N LEU A 332 -5.30 10.06 5.00
CA LEU A 332 -6.06 9.07 4.22
C LEU A 332 -5.94 7.66 4.80
N MET A 333 -4.80 7.27 5.35
CA MET A 333 -4.63 5.95 5.95
C MET A 333 -5.47 5.78 7.21
N PHE A 334 -5.75 6.85 7.96
CA PHE A 334 -6.72 6.78 9.05
C PHE A 334 -8.13 6.47 8.54
N ILE A 335 -8.52 7.07 7.41
CA ILE A 335 -9.81 6.80 6.77
C ILE A 335 -9.84 5.36 6.23
N LEU A 336 -8.76 4.88 5.60
CA LEU A 336 -8.66 3.48 5.16
C LEU A 336 -8.78 2.51 6.35
N ALA A 337 -8.12 2.79 7.47
CA ALA A 337 -8.26 1.98 8.68
C ALA A 337 -9.70 1.95 9.20
N LYS A 338 -10.41 3.10 9.13
CA LYS A 338 -11.84 3.18 9.44
C LYS A 338 -12.68 2.34 8.48
N VAL A 339 -12.41 2.37 7.18
CA VAL A 339 -13.06 1.50 6.18
C VAL A 339 -12.89 0.02 6.54
N ILE A 340 -11.66 -0.43 6.81
CA ILE A 340 -11.41 -1.84 7.17
C ILE A 340 -12.15 -2.24 8.44
N ARG A 341 -12.18 -1.38 9.46
CA ARG A 341 -12.89 -1.65 10.71
C ARG A 341 -14.41 -1.71 10.53
N ASP A 342 -14.98 -0.74 9.81
CA ASP A 342 -16.42 -0.48 9.82
C ASP A 342 -17.16 -1.20 8.68
N VAL A 343 -16.47 -1.45 7.55
CA VAL A 343 -17.04 -2.07 6.34
C VAL A 343 -16.62 -3.54 6.19
N TYR A 344 -15.54 -3.98 6.84
CA TYR A 344 -15.06 -5.37 6.80
C TYR A 344 -14.97 -6.00 8.21
N PRO A 345 -16.09 -6.10 8.96
CA PRO A 345 -16.09 -6.59 10.34
C PRO A 345 -15.71 -8.08 10.43
N LEU A 346 -14.83 -8.41 11.39
CA LEU A 346 -14.45 -9.80 11.71
C LEU A 346 -15.46 -10.50 12.63
N LYS A 347 -16.16 -9.74 13.48
CA LYS A 347 -17.09 -10.25 14.50
C LYS A 347 -18.54 -9.96 14.10
N SER A 348 -19.04 -10.64 13.07
CA SER A 348 -20.47 -10.60 12.71
C SER A 348 -21.18 -11.93 12.91
N ALA A 349 -20.61 -12.85 13.71
CA ALA A 349 -21.20 -14.16 14.01
C ALA A 349 -22.61 -14.07 14.63
N GLU A 350 -22.97 -12.95 15.27
CA GLU A 350 -24.29 -12.72 15.86
C GLU A 350 -25.35 -12.22 14.84
N GLN A 351 -24.93 -11.91 13.61
CA GLN A 351 -25.78 -11.45 12.50
C GLN A 351 -25.81 -12.41 11.31
N CYS A 352 -25.25 -13.62 11.47
CA CYS A 352 -25.33 -14.67 10.47
C CYS A 352 -26.76 -15.19 10.39
N MET A 353 -27.38 -15.14 9.20
CA MET A 353 -28.68 -15.76 8.97
C MET A 353 -28.58 -17.28 9.27
N PRO A 354 -29.41 -17.86 10.16
CA PRO A 354 -29.37 -19.29 10.43
C PRO A 354 -29.69 -20.07 9.15
N GLY A 355 -28.75 -20.92 8.70
CA GLY A 355 -28.97 -21.84 7.56
C GLY A 355 -28.26 -21.49 6.25
N SER A 356 -27.48 -20.41 6.15
CA SER A 356 -26.60 -20.18 5.00
C SER A 356 -25.28 -20.95 5.16
N GLU A 357 -24.89 -21.75 4.17
CA GLU A 357 -23.57 -22.41 4.13
C GLU A 357 -22.40 -21.42 4.16
N ARG A 358 -22.65 -20.15 3.81
CA ARG A 358 -21.65 -19.07 3.79
C ARG A 358 -22.20 -17.80 4.47
N PRO A 359 -21.73 -17.42 5.66
CA PRO A 359 -22.22 -16.24 6.36
C PRO A 359 -21.72 -14.95 5.69
N THR A 360 -22.64 -14.20 5.10
CA THR A 360 -22.43 -12.79 4.75
C THR A 360 -22.75 -11.91 5.96
N TYR A 361 -22.34 -10.64 5.91
CA TYR A 361 -22.60 -9.66 6.97
C TYR A 361 -23.30 -8.42 6.41
N VAL A 362 -23.89 -7.63 7.31
CA VAL A 362 -24.52 -6.35 6.98
C VAL A 362 -23.67 -5.19 7.47
N VAL A 363 -23.75 -4.07 6.76
CA VAL A 363 -23.08 -2.82 7.07
C VAL A 363 -24.12 -1.72 7.18
N SER A 364 -24.08 -1.00 8.30
CA SER A 364 -24.89 0.20 8.54
C SER A 364 -24.58 1.28 7.51
N HIS A 365 -25.62 1.85 6.89
CA HIS A 365 -25.49 2.96 5.97
C HIS A 365 -24.90 4.20 6.65
N ALA A 366 -25.24 4.46 7.92
CA ALA A 366 -24.64 5.54 8.69
C ALA A 366 -23.10 5.44 8.78
N LYS A 367 -22.53 4.22 8.86
CA LYS A 367 -21.07 4.03 8.82
C LYS A 367 -20.47 4.44 7.48
N ILE A 368 -21.14 4.12 6.37
CA ILE A 368 -20.72 4.50 5.01
C ILE A 368 -20.72 6.03 4.89
N GLN A 369 -21.82 6.69 5.28
CA GLN A 369 -21.94 8.15 5.23
C GLN A 369 -20.90 8.85 6.11
N ALA A 370 -20.59 8.30 7.28
CA ALA A 370 -19.56 8.86 8.15
C ALA A 370 -18.16 8.80 7.50
N ILE A 371 -17.87 7.77 6.69
CA ILE A 371 -16.60 7.66 5.96
C ILE A 371 -16.61 8.60 4.74
N GLU A 372 -17.72 8.71 4.02
CA GLU A 372 -17.88 9.68 2.91
C GLU A 372 -17.64 11.11 3.39
N TYR A 373 -18.20 11.47 4.55
CA TYR A 373 -17.95 12.76 5.18
C TYR A 373 -16.46 12.98 5.48
N ASP A 374 -15.78 11.97 6.05
CA ASP A 374 -14.34 12.08 6.35
C ASP A 374 -13.50 12.25 5.08
N LEU A 375 -13.85 11.56 3.99
CA LEU A 375 -13.20 11.70 2.68
C LEU A 375 -13.40 13.11 2.10
N GLN A 376 -14.62 13.63 2.16
CA GLN A 376 -14.94 14.97 1.70
C GLN A 376 -14.20 16.03 2.52
N ALA A 377 -14.23 15.91 3.85
CA ALA A 377 -13.51 16.80 4.76
C ALA A 377 -11.99 16.74 4.54
N TRP A 378 -11.45 15.57 4.19
CA TRP A 378 -10.04 15.43 3.81
C TRP A 378 -9.74 16.21 2.53
N LEU A 379 -10.58 16.08 1.49
CA LEU A 379 -10.40 16.77 0.22
C LEU A 379 -10.47 18.30 0.38
N GLU A 380 -11.41 18.78 1.20
CA GLU A 380 -11.57 20.21 1.50
C GLU A 380 -10.36 20.80 2.24
N LYS A 381 -9.74 20.02 3.12
CA LYS A 381 -8.52 20.42 3.85
C LYS A 381 -7.24 20.24 3.03
N LEU A 382 -7.29 19.56 1.89
CA LEU A 382 -6.11 19.36 1.05
C LEU A 382 -5.65 20.70 0.46
N PRO A 383 -4.38 21.11 0.67
CA PRO A 383 -3.83 22.34 0.11
C PRO A 383 -4.03 22.43 -1.40
N MET A 384 -4.31 23.64 -1.91
CA MET A 384 -4.59 23.85 -3.33
C MET A 384 -3.47 23.35 -4.25
N GLY A 385 -2.19 23.52 -3.86
CA GLY A 385 -1.05 23.02 -4.64
C GLY A 385 -0.92 21.49 -4.67
N LEU A 386 -1.65 20.75 -3.83
CA LEU A 386 -1.70 19.28 -3.85
C LEU A 386 -2.96 18.73 -4.53
N ARG A 387 -3.87 19.61 -4.96
CA ARG A 387 -5.04 19.19 -5.74
C ARG A 387 -4.63 19.02 -7.20
N PRO A 388 -5.23 18.07 -7.93
CA PRO A 388 -4.97 17.94 -9.36
C PRO A 388 -5.32 19.22 -10.13
N GLY A 389 -4.44 19.65 -11.03
CA GLY A 389 -4.68 20.76 -11.96
C GLY A 389 -3.58 21.82 -11.97
N GLY A 390 -3.49 22.56 -13.07
CA GLY A 390 -2.48 23.61 -13.28
C GLY A 390 -1.09 23.10 -13.66
N ASP A 391 -0.20 24.04 -13.94
CA ASP A 391 1.23 23.76 -14.14
C ASP A 391 1.92 23.68 -12.78
N ALA A 392 2.58 22.56 -12.52
CA ALA A 392 3.35 22.33 -11.31
C ALA A 392 4.65 21.57 -11.64
N PRO A 393 5.70 21.73 -10.82
CA PRO A 393 6.91 20.92 -10.93
C PRO A 393 6.62 19.41 -10.90
N GLU A 394 7.48 18.62 -11.53
CA GLU A 394 7.25 17.17 -11.72
C GLU A 394 7.09 16.39 -10.40
N ASP A 395 7.83 16.77 -9.36
CA ASP A 395 7.73 16.20 -8.02
C ASP A 395 6.37 16.49 -7.37
N VAL A 396 5.84 17.70 -7.55
CA VAL A 396 4.49 18.08 -7.11
C VAL A 396 3.43 17.30 -7.88
N VAL A 397 3.54 17.23 -9.21
CA VAL A 397 2.61 16.45 -10.04
C VAL A 397 2.61 14.97 -9.62
N ARG A 398 3.79 14.40 -9.34
CA ARG A 398 3.92 13.01 -8.87
C ARG A 398 3.13 12.79 -7.58
N VAL A 399 3.30 13.64 -6.56
CA VAL A 399 2.54 13.47 -5.31
C VAL A 399 1.04 13.74 -5.48
N GLN A 400 0.64 14.67 -6.35
CA GLN A 400 -0.78 14.90 -6.68
C GLN A 400 -1.42 13.63 -7.25
N GLN A 401 -0.77 12.97 -8.21
CA GLN A 401 -1.29 11.75 -8.83
C GLN A 401 -1.32 10.58 -7.84
N LEU A 402 -0.28 10.42 -7.02
CA LEU A 402 -0.24 9.38 -5.99
C LEU A 402 -1.32 9.59 -4.91
N LEU A 403 -1.58 10.84 -4.50
CA LEU A 403 -2.67 11.17 -3.58
C LEU A 403 -4.05 10.90 -4.20
N ARG A 404 -4.24 11.26 -5.47
CA ARG A 404 -5.48 10.98 -6.20
C ARG A 404 -5.75 9.49 -6.33
N MET A 405 -4.71 8.69 -6.63
CA MET A 405 -4.78 7.23 -6.67
C MET A 405 -5.07 6.64 -5.28
N ALA A 406 -4.42 7.14 -4.22
CA ALA A 406 -4.67 6.72 -2.85
C ALA A 406 -6.11 7.03 -2.40
N TYR A 407 -6.63 8.22 -2.70
CA TYR A 407 -8.02 8.59 -2.42
C TYR A 407 -9.01 7.66 -3.12
N ALA A 408 -8.81 7.43 -4.42
CA ALA A 408 -9.65 6.52 -5.20
C ALA A 408 -9.59 5.07 -4.69
N HIS A 409 -8.43 4.62 -4.20
CA HIS A 409 -8.31 3.32 -3.56
C HIS A 409 -9.16 3.21 -2.29
N VAL A 410 -9.15 4.23 -1.41
CA VAL A 410 -9.99 4.23 -0.20
C VAL A 410 -11.47 4.14 -0.58
N GLN A 411 -11.91 4.89 -1.60
CA GLN A 411 -13.27 4.80 -2.11
C GLN A 411 -13.59 3.41 -2.69
N MET A 412 -12.67 2.81 -3.43
CA MET A 412 -12.85 1.46 -3.97
C MET A 412 -13.04 0.44 -2.84
N MET A 413 -12.24 0.52 -1.77
CA MET A 413 -12.40 -0.34 -0.60
C MET A 413 -13.71 -0.07 0.15
N LEU A 414 -14.21 1.16 0.17
CA LEU A 414 -15.51 1.49 0.77
C LEU A 414 -16.68 0.83 0.03
N TYR A 415 -16.70 0.90 -1.31
CA TYR A 415 -17.88 0.52 -2.09
C TYR A 415 -17.85 -0.91 -2.67
N ARG A 416 -16.66 -1.51 -2.86
CA ARG A 416 -16.50 -2.85 -3.45
C ARG A 416 -17.39 -3.94 -2.82
N PRO A 417 -17.59 -3.99 -1.49
CA PRO A 417 -18.45 -5.02 -0.87
C PRO A 417 -19.91 -5.00 -1.35
N PHE A 418 -20.37 -3.88 -1.91
CA PHE A 418 -21.74 -3.66 -2.34
C PHE A 418 -21.93 -3.79 -3.86
N LEU A 419 -20.87 -4.17 -4.61
CA LEU A 419 -20.89 -4.18 -6.07
C LEU A 419 -21.99 -5.09 -6.65
N HIS A 420 -22.32 -6.21 -5.99
CA HIS A 420 -23.38 -7.13 -6.43
C HIS A 420 -24.76 -6.48 -6.62
N TYR A 421 -25.05 -5.34 -5.97
CA TYR A 421 -26.32 -4.63 -6.16
C TYR A 421 -26.48 -3.99 -7.56
N VAL A 422 -25.43 -3.98 -8.39
CA VAL A 422 -25.59 -3.65 -9.83
C VAL A 422 -26.28 -4.74 -10.63
N SER A 423 -26.44 -5.94 -10.06
CA SER A 423 -27.07 -7.07 -10.76
C SER A 423 -28.53 -6.79 -11.10
N SER A 424 -28.89 -7.06 -12.34
CA SER A 424 -30.28 -6.98 -12.82
C SER A 424 -31.05 -8.28 -12.66
N ARG A 425 -30.45 -9.30 -12.03
CA ARG A 425 -31.12 -10.59 -11.85
C ARG A 425 -32.41 -10.38 -11.04
N PRO A 426 -33.54 -10.96 -11.47
CA PRO A 426 -34.77 -10.81 -10.73
C PRO A 426 -34.58 -11.34 -9.31
N PRO A 427 -35.02 -10.59 -8.28
CA PRO A 427 -34.94 -11.05 -6.90
C PRO A 427 -35.49 -12.47 -6.77
N ALA A 428 -34.80 -13.34 -6.04
CA ALA A 428 -35.34 -14.66 -5.72
C ALA A 428 -36.74 -14.50 -5.13
N ARG A 429 -37.69 -15.37 -5.48
CA ARG A 429 -39.10 -15.27 -5.07
C ARG A 429 -39.20 -14.99 -3.55
N GLY A 430 -39.65 -13.78 -3.19
CA GLY A 430 -39.80 -13.33 -1.80
C GLY A 430 -38.73 -12.37 -1.28
N SER A 431 -37.71 -12.00 -2.05
CA SER A 431 -36.74 -10.97 -1.66
C SER A 431 -37.26 -9.56 -1.95
N LYS A 432 -36.96 -8.62 -1.04
CA LYS A 432 -37.33 -7.20 -1.18
C LYS A 432 -36.63 -6.59 -2.41
N PRO A 433 -37.26 -5.63 -3.11
CA PRO A 433 -36.58 -4.87 -4.15
C PRO A 433 -35.31 -4.22 -3.59
N VAL A 434 -34.26 -4.14 -4.41
CA VAL A 434 -32.99 -3.51 -4.03
C VAL A 434 -33.26 -2.06 -3.64
N ASP A 435 -32.83 -1.68 -2.44
CA ASP A 435 -32.95 -0.31 -1.95
C ASP A 435 -32.10 0.65 -2.81
N GLU A 436 -32.60 1.88 -3.00
CA GLU A 436 -31.96 2.90 -3.84
C GLU A 436 -30.54 3.23 -3.33
N ARG A 437 -30.35 3.21 -2.00
CA ARG A 437 -29.05 3.44 -1.35
C ARG A 437 -28.03 2.33 -1.64
N SER A 438 -28.48 1.07 -1.63
CA SER A 438 -27.65 -0.08 -1.97
C SER A 438 -27.18 -0.03 -3.43
N TYR A 439 -28.08 0.34 -4.34
CA TYR A 439 -27.73 0.57 -5.74
C TYR A 439 -26.77 1.75 -5.90
N ALA A 440 -26.97 2.85 -5.17
CA ALA A 440 -26.08 4.01 -5.19
C ALA A 440 -24.64 3.66 -4.78
N CYS A 441 -24.46 2.84 -3.72
CA CYS A 441 -23.13 2.35 -3.33
C CYS A 441 -22.47 1.53 -4.45
N ALA A 442 -23.23 0.67 -5.11
CA ALA A 442 -22.73 -0.16 -6.20
C ALA A 442 -22.37 0.67 -7.44
N ALA A 443 -23.20 1.65 -7.79
CA ALA A 443 -22.92 2.63 -8.85
C ALA A 443 -21.69 3.49 -8.52
N ALA A 444 -21.52 3.88 -7.26
CA ALA A 444 -20.32 4.58 -6.79
C ALA A 444 -19.07 3.72 -6.96
N CYS A 445 -19.13 2.41 -6.68
CA CYS A 445 -18.02 1.49 -6.95
C CYS A 445 -17.61 1.52 -8.44
N VAL A 446 -18.58 1.42 -9.36
CA VAL A 446 -18.33 1.45 -10.81
C VAL A 446 -17.72 2.79 -11.23
N SER A 447 -18.26 3.91 -10.74
CA SER A 447 -17.76 5.26 -11.02
C SER A 447 -16.31 5.43 -10.54
N VAL A 448 -16.01 4.99 -9.32
CA VAL A 448 -14.65 5.01 -8.76
C VAL A 448 -13.70 4.14 -9.58
N SER A 449 -14.12 2.93 -9.99
CA SER A 449 -13.31 2.06 -10.83
C SER A 449 -12.99 2.69 -12.21
N ARG A 450 -13.95 3.40 -12.83
CA ARG A 450 -13.69 4.18 -14.06
C ARG A 450 -12.67 5.29 -13.82
N ASN A 451 -12.81 6.04 -12.71
CA ASN A 451 -11.87 7.09 -12.35
C ASN A 451 -10.46 6.55 -12.09
N ILE A 452 -10.31 5.40 -11.43
CA ILE A 452 -9.02 4.73 -11.24
C ILE A 452 -8.35 4.44 -12.57
N VAL A 453 -9.06 3.83 -13.52
CA VAL A 453 -8.52 3.55 -14.86
C VAL A 453 -8.10 4.84 -15.56
N HIS A 454 -8.92 5.88 -15.48
CA HIS A 454 -8.61 7.18 -16.05
C HIS A 454 -7.34 7.80 -15.44
N ILE A 455 -7.20 7.77 -14.11
CA ILE A 455 -5.99 8.25 -13.42
C ILE A 455 -4.77 7.48 -13.91
N THR A 456 -4.84 6.15 -13.95
CA THR A 456 -3.72 5.31 -14.39
C THR A 456 -3.32 5.61 -15.84
N ALA A 457 -4.29 5.74 -16.74
CA ALA A 457 -4.04 6.11 -18.14
C ALA A 457 -3.47 7.54 -18.27
N GLU A 458 -3.91 8.48 -17.42
CA GLU A 458 -3.34 9.83 -17.35
C GLU A 458 -1.89 9.82 -16.88
N MET A 459 -1.59 9.09 -15.80
CA MET A 459 -0.23 8.90 -15.29
C MET A 459 0.67 8.31 -16.37
N GLN A 460 0.18 7.33 -17.15
CA GLN A 460 0.94 6.73 -18.25
C GLN A 460 1.24 7.76 -19.34
N ARG A 461 0.21 8.46 -19.82
CA ARG A 461 0.33 9.46 -20.89
C ARG A 461 1.29 10.59 -20.53
N ARG A 462 1.32 10.98 -19.26
CA ARG A 462 2.18 12.05 -18.74
C ARG A 462 3.56 11.56 -18.26
N GLY A 463 3.84 10.26 -18.32
CA GLY A 463 5.13 9.70 -17.91
C GLY A 463 5.32 9.52 -16.39
N PHE A 464 4.27 9.67 -15.58
CA PHE A 464 4.34 9.51 -14.11
C PHE A 464 4.00 8.09 -13.63
N LEU A 465 3.61 7.19 -14.53
CA LEU A 465 3.31 5.81 -14.19
C LEU A 465 4.58 4.94 -14.20
N ILE A 466 5.20 4.78 -13.04
CA ILE A 466 6.38 3.95 -12.86
C ILE A 466 5.97 2.51 -12.50
N GLY A 467 6.60 1.53 -13.16
CA GLY A 467 6.28 0.11 -13.01
C GLY A 467 6.39 -0.43 -11.57
N ALA A 468 7.30 0.15 -10.78
CA ALA A 468 7.53 -0.21 -9.39
C ALA A 468 6.49 0.33 -8.40
N TYR A 469 5.55 1.19 -8.84
CA TYR A 469 4.34 1.53 -8.08
C TYR A 469 3.34 0.37 -8.12
N TRP A 470 3.72 -0.75 -7.49
CA TRP A 470 2.94 -1.98 -7.42
C TRP A 470 1.49 -1.74 -6.96
N PHE A 471 1.29 -0.80 -6.03
CA PHE A 471 -0.02 -0.42 -5.49
C PHE A 471 -0.94 0.19 -6.55
N THR A 472 -0.39 0.98 -7.47
CA THR A 472 -1.15 1.53 -8.60
C THR A 472 -1.60 0.42 -9.53
N MET A 473 -0.73 -0.56 -9.80
CA MET A 473 -1.08 -1.74 -10.61
C MET A 473 -2.18 -2.55 -9.94
N TYR A 474 -2.07 -2.76 -8.63
CA TYR A 474 -3.08 -3.41 -7.80
C TYR A 474 -4.44 -2.74 -7.88
N THR A 475 -4.47 -1.45 -7.57
CA THR A 475 -5.72 -0.68 -7.55
C THR A 475 -6.37 -0.66 -8.94
N THR A 476 -5.56 -0.52 -10.00
CA THR A 476 -6.06 -0.57 -11.39
C THR A 476 -6.62 -1.95 -11.75
N PHE A 477 -5.94 -3.03 -11.38
CA PHE A 477 -6.41 -4.39 -11.64
C PHE A 477 -7.78 -4.66 -10.99
N PHE A 478 -7.97 -4.30 -9.71
CA PHE A 478 -9.25 -4.48 -9.05
C PHE A 478 -10.34 -3.57 -9.60
N ALA A 479 -10.01 -2.36 -10.03
CA ALA A 479 -10.94 -1.51 -10.76
C ALA A 479 -11.41 -2.20 -12.07
N ILE A 480 -10.51 -2.79 -12.85
CA ILE A 480 -10.86 -3.51 -14.09
C ILE A 480 -11.79 -4.69 -13.79
N LEU A 481 -11.53 -5.45 -12.70
CA LEU A 481 -12.41 -6.55 -12.29
C LEU A 481 -13.82 -6.04 -11.92
N SER A 482 -13.92 -4.93 -11.19
CA SER A 482 -15.21 -4.33 -10.84
C SER A 482 -15.99 -3.87 -12.07
N LEU A 483 -15.31 -3.32 -13.09
CA LEU A 483 -15.95 -2.96 -14.36
C LEU A 483 -16.40 -4.21 -15.14
N ALA A 484 -15.55 -5.24 -15.22
CA ALA A 484 -15.90 -6.51 -15.86
C ALA A 484 -17.09 -7.19 -15.19
N PHE A 485 -17.15 -7.17 -13.85
CA PHE A 485 -18.28 -7.64 -13.07
C PHE A 485 -19.58 -6.92 -13.46
N PHE A 486 -19.55 -5.60 -13.55
CA PHE A 486 -20.72 -4.81 -13.95
C PHE A 486 -21.24 -5.21 -15.33
N VAL A 487 -20.34 -5.32 -16.32
CA VAL A 487 -20.69 -5.69 -17.70
C VAL A 487 -21.34 -7.06 -17.77
N LEU A 488 -20.80 -8.04 -17.03
CA LEU A 488 -21.33 -9.40 -16.99
C LEU A 488 -22.71 -9.51 -16.33
N GLU A 489 -22.97 -8.73 -15.29
CA GLU A 489 -24.28 -8.72 -14.63
C GLU A 489 -25.34 -7.90 -15.39
N ASN A 490 -24.94 -7.11 -16.38
CA ASN A 490 -25.81 -6.20 -17.12
C ASN A 490 -25.59 -6.27 -18.64
N PRO A 491 -25.65 -7.47 -19.25
CA PRO A 491 -25.46 -7.60 -20.69
C PRO A 491 -26.57 -6.83 -21.42
N GLY A 492 -26.19 -5.91 -22.32
CA GLY A 492 -27.13 -5.14 -23.13
C GLY A 492 -27.75 -3.90 -22.48
N LYS A 493 -27.36 -3.51 -21.25
CA LYS A 493 -27.77 -2.21 -20.70
C LYS A 493 -27.07 -1.05 -21.43
N PRO A 494 -27.76 0.09 -21.67
CA PRO A 494 -27.11 1.31 -22.15
C PRO A 494 -25.95 1.70 -21.22
N GLY A 495 -24.74 1.88 -21.80
CA GLY A 495 -23.52 2.19 -21.05
C GLY A 495 -22.63 0.98 -20.70
N ALA A 496 -23.10 -0.26 -20.86
CA ALA A 496 -22.24 -1.45 -20.66
C ALA A 496 -21.06 -1.49 -21.65
N GLU A 497 -21.28 -1.09 -22.90
CA GLU A 497 -20.21 -0.97 -23.92
C GLU A 497 -19.14 0.05 -23.52
N GLU A 498 -19.56 1.24 -23.07
CA GLU A 498 -18.65 2.29 -22.59
C GLU A 498 -17.83 1.78 -21.39
N ILE A 499 -18.47 1.08 -20.44
CA ILE A 499 -17.79 0.50 -19.29
C ILE A 499 -16.78 -0.59 -19.72
N MET A 500 -17.12 -1.40 -20.71
CA MET A 500 -16.21 -2.40 -21.28
C MET A 500 -15.02 -1.76 -22.01
N GLU A 501 -15.22 -0.62 -22.67
CA GLU A 501 -14.14 0.18 -23.26
C GLU A 501 -13.21 0.72 -22.17
N ASN A 502 -13.76 1.30 -21.10
CA ASN A 502 -12.97 1.72 -19.94
C ASN A 502 -12.14 0.55 -19.37
N ALA A 503 -12.76 -0.62 -19.17
CA ALA A 503 -12.04 -1.81 -18.70
C ALA A 503 -10.90 -2.22 -19.66
N SER A 504 -11.13 -2.12 -20.98
CA SER A 504 -10.13 -2.40 -22.01
C SER A 504 -8.95 -1.43 -21.97
N VAL A 505 -9.21 -0.12 -21.80
CA VAL A 505 -8.16 0.90 -21.62
C VAL A 505 -7.29 0.58 -20.40
N GLY A 506 -7.91 0.19 -19.28
CA GLY A 506 -7.18 -0.23 -18.08
C GLY A 506 -6.29 -1.45 -18.33
N ARG A 507 -6.84 -2.49 -18.99
CA ARG A 507 -6.08 -3.69 -19.38
C ARG A 507 -4.87 -3.32 -20.25
N ASP A 508 -5.07 -2.49 -21.27
CA ASP A 508 -4.02 -2.14 -22.23
C ASP A 508 -2.93 -1.26 -21.58
N THR A 509 -3.32 -0.41 -20.64
CA THR A 509 -2.40 0.38 -19.80
C THR A 509 -1.49 -0.54 -18.97
N LEU A 510 -2.05 -1.56 -18.29
CA LEU A 510 -1.25 -2.53 -17.53
C LEU A 510 -0.38 -3.39 -18.45
N LYS A 511 -0.90 -3.82 -19.61
CA LYS A 511 -0.15 -4.59 -20.60
C LYS A 511 1.06 -3.83 -21.14
N ALA A 512 0.92 -2.53 -21.39
CA ALA A 512 2.02 -1.67 -21.84
C ALA A 512 3.17 -1.57 -20.80
N LEU A 513 2.90 -1.85 -19.53
CA LEU A 513 3.89 -1.87 -18.46
C LEU A 513 4.46 -3.26 -18.16
N ALA A 514 3.95 -4.33 -18.78
CA ALA A 514 4.33 -5.70 -18.43
C ALA A 514 5.85 -5.96 -18.56
N ARG A 515 6.54 -5.31 -19.50
CA ARG A 515 8.01 -5.43 -19.64
C ARG A 515 8.80 -4.72 -18.53
N LYS A 516 8.17 -3.77 -17.85
CA LYS A 516 8.75 -2.81 -16.91
C LYS A 516 8.25 -3.00 -15.47
N SER A 517 7.29 -3.91 -15.26
CA SER A 517 6.70 -4.21 -13.96
C SER A 517 6.28 -5.66 -13.86
N MET A 518 6.84 -6.40 -12.90
CA MET A 518 6.38 -7.76 -12.58
C MET A 518 4.91 -7.76 -12.17
N ALA A 519 4.47 -6.77 -11.40
CA ALA A 519 3.09 -6.64 -10.98
C ALA A 519 2.17 -6.47 -12.18
N ALA A 520 2.51 -5.56 -13.11
CA ALA A 520 1.72 -5.35 -14.31
C ALA A 520 1.73 -6.57 -15.26
N ASP A 521 2.85 -7.28 -15.39
CA ASP A 521 2.95 -8.52 -16.16
C ASP A 521 1.98 -9.59 -15.63
N ARG A 522 2.03 -9.86 -14.32
CA ARG A 522 1.11 -10.82 -13.67
C ARG A 522 -0.35 -10.40 -13.86
N CYS A 523 -0.66 -9.12 -13.69
CA CYS A 523 -2.02 -8.60 -13.94
C CYS A 523 -2.46 -8.81 -15.38
N SER A 524 -1.60 -8.45 -16.33
CA SER A 524 -1.89 -8.55 -17.76
C SER A 524 -2.17 -9.99 -18.17
N GLN A 525 -1.45 -10.97 -17.61
CA GLN A 525 -1.70 -12.39 -17.84
C GLN A 525 -3.09 -12.79 -17.33
N SER A 526 -3.42 -12.45 -16.07
CA SER A 526 -4.74 -12.75 -15.50
C SER A 526 -5.89 -12.06 -16.25
N LEU A 527 -5.70 -10.80 -16.65
CA LEU A 527 -6.71 -10.05 -17.42
C LEU A 527 -6.85 -10.56 -18.86
N THR A 528 -5.81 -11.12 -19.46
CA THR A 528 -5.91 -11.70 -20.81
C THR A 528 -6.92 -12.85 -20.81
N VAL A 529 -6.80 -13.78 -19.86
CA VAL A 529 -7.75 -14.90 -19.71
C VAL A 529 -9.16 -14.39 -19.45
N LEU A 530 -9.31 -13.41 -18.54
CA LEU A 530 -10.60 -12.78 -18.25
C LEU A 530 -11.27 -12.22 -19.51
N PHE A 531 -10.55 -11.43 -20.30
CA PHE A 531 -11.10 -10.77 -21.48
C PHE A 531 -11.38 -11.74 -22.63
N GLU A 532 -10.64 -12.83 -22.75
CA GLU A 532 -10.98 -13.92 -23.67
C GLU A 532 -12.31 -14.55 -23.29
N GLN A 533 -12.52 -14.85 -22.01
CA GLN A 533 -13.78 -15.42 -21.52
C GLN A 533 -14.96 -14.43 -21.62
N LEU A 534 -14.72 -13.13 -21.36
CA LEU A 534 -15.73 -12.08 -21.54
C LEU A 534 -16.23 -12.02 -22.99
N ARG A 535 -15.32 -12.08 -23.96
CA ARG A 535 -15.65 -12.08 -25.40
C ARG A 535 -16.43 -13.30 -25.86
N LEU A 536 -16.33 -14.43 -25.15
CA LEU A 536 -17.09 -15.64 -25.46
C LEU A 536 -18.52 -15.59 -24.90
N ARG A 537 -18.79 -14.73 -23.91
CA ARG A 537 -20.06 -14.68 -23.18
C ARG A 537 -20.94 -13.48 -23.54
N LEU A 538 -20.34 -12.40 -24.05
CA LEU A 538 -21.01 -11.21 -24.60
C LEU A 538 -21.10 -11.36 -26.12
#